data_AF-A0A4R4WQS0-F1
#
_entry.id   AF-A0A4R4WQS0-F1
#
_cell.length_a   1.000
_cell.length_b   1.000
_cell.length_c   1.000
_cell.angle_alpha   90.00
_cell.angle_beta   90.00
_cell.angle_gamma   90.00
#
_symmetry.space_group_name_H-M   'P 1'
#
loop_
_entity.id
_entity.type
_entity.pdbx_description
1 polymer ?
#
loop_
_entity_poly.entity_id
_entity_poly.type
_entity_poly.pdbx_seq_one_letter_code
_entity_poly.pdbx_strand_id
1 'polypeptide(L)'
;MILPSHPPLHKRGAVVTAASAGRPRQTQRGISQRAAHVGARPERHPHTACPAPTHPRTSRIAWQRVTTVSDGPDLLAGPSRALIAASVPRGMRRAGSQREWLRTLKEDAEVLDLRCDGYANLLRIANLIAWAADWATMCSRPTLARLIEVTGLATATVKRWVRWLRQHGWLGVVEQGSTCRFRKGTMAGLVDDGLGNRAAVWVLAVPRRSRAERLRDRNDQDRRRADLRTR
;
A
#
# COMPACT_ATOMS: atom_id res chain seq x y z
N MET A 1 -38.05 53.84 51.81
CA MET A 1 -39.04 54.07 50.73
C MET A 1 -38.72 53.08 49.62
N ILE A 2 -39.49 52.01 49.39
CA ILE A 2 -40.90 51.91 48.95
C ILE A 2 -40.98 51.82 47.40
N LEU A 3 -41.15 50.57 46.93
CA LEU A 3 -41.85 50.14 45.71
C LEU A 3 -43.29 50.73 45.69
N PRO A 4 -44.02 50.85 44.56
CA PRO A 4 -44.34 49.74 43.62
C PRO A 4 -44.40 50.23 42.13
N SER A 5 -44.92 49.54 41.09
CA SER A 5 -45.91 48.44 40.99
C SER A 5 -45.69 47.54 39.77
N HIS A 6 -46.29 46.34 39.83
CA HIS A 6 -46.21 45.24 38.84
C HIS A 6 -47.65 44.78 38.42
N PRO A 7 -47.84 43.72 37.58
CA PRO A 7 -48.27 43.80 36.18
C PRO A 7 -49.80 43.92 35.92
N PRO A 8 -50.70 42.89 35.82
CA PRO A 8 -50.61 41.43 35.58
C PRO A 8 -51.51 40.87 34.40
N LEU A 9 -51.52 39.53 34.21
CA LEU A 9 -52.52 38.66 33.49
C LEU A 9 -52.49 38.55 31.93
N HIS A 10 -52.09 37.41 31.32
CA HIS A 10 -52.69 36.05 31.25
C HIS A 10 -53.67 35.88 30.04
N LYS A 11 -53.71 34.76 29.29
CA LYS A 11 -53.92 33.33 29.69
C LYS A 11 -53.28 32.35 28.65
N ARG A 12 -52.64 31.24 29.07
CA ARG A 12 -53.11 29.81 29.18
C ARG A 12 -53.38 29.11 27.82
N GLY A 13 -53.14 27.80 27.64
CA GLY A 13 -52.73 26.72 28.57
C GLY A 13 -51.72 25.74 27.93
N ALA A 14 -50.91 25.01 28.71
CA ALA A 14 -51.24 23.74 29.41
C ALA A 14 -51.21 22.53 28.44
N VAL A 15 -50.13 21.73 28.39
CA VAL A 15 -49.69 20.69 29.35
C VAL A 15 -50.66 19.51 29.45
N VAL A 16 -50.21 18.32 28.98
CA VAL A 16 -50.48 17.02 29.63
C VAL A 16 -49.24 16.13 29.52
N THR A 17 -48.84 15.58 30.66
CA THR A 17 -47.80 14.56 30.84
C THR A 17 -48.42 13.16 30.81
N ALA A 18 -47.74 12.16 30.26
CA ALA A 18 -48.01 10.75 30.61
C ALA A 18 -46.75 9.89 30.49
N ALA A 19 -46.56 8.97 31.44
CA ALA A 19 -45.41 8.08 31.52
C ALA A 19 -45.85 6.61 31.63
N SER A 20 -44.91 5.70 31.33
CA SER A 20 -44.80 4.36 31.91
C SER A 20 -45.94 3.33 31.73
N ALA A 21 -45.75 2.43 30.76
CA ALA A 21 -45.95 0.98 30.88
C ALA A 21 -45.13 0.31 29.76
N GLY A 22 -44.65 -0.94 29.80
CA GLY A 22 -44.71 -2.01 30.79
C GLY A 22 -44.28 -3.31 30.08
N ARG A 23 -43.30 -4.06 30.63
CA ARG A 23 -42.87 -5.37 30.12
C ARG A 23 -44.02 -6.40 30.29
N PRO A 24 -44.17 -7.42 29.42
CA PRO A 24 -43.45 -8.68 29.69
C PRO A 24 -43.01 -9.51 28.46
N ARG A 25 -42.43 -10.68 28.77
CA ARG A 25 -41.89 -11.73 27.87
C ARG A 25 -42.99 -12.41 27.04
N GLN A 26 -42.60 -13.00 25.90
CA GLN A 26 -43.14 -14.30 25.50
C GLN A 26 -42.01 -15.22 24.98
N THR A 27 -42.24 -16.53 25.07
CA THR A 27 -41.20 -17.57 25.13
C THR A 27 -41.53 -18.73 24.18
N GLN A 28 -40.51 -19.44 23.69
CA GLN A 28 -40.60 -20.75 23.00
C GLN A 28 -41.36 -20.69 21.64
N ARG A 29 -41.28 -21.67 20.73
CA ARG A 29 -40.68 -23.03 20.74
C ARG A 29 -40.32 -23.38 19.27
N GLY A 30 -39.32 -24.23 19.02
CA GLY A 30 -38.91 -24.49 17.62
C GLY A 30 -37.84 -25.56 17.38
N ILE A 31 -37.80 -26.62 18.21
CA ILE A 31 -37.00 -27.81 17.88
C ILE A 31 -37.77 -28.60 16.82
N SER A 32 -37.19 -28.79 15.64
CA SER A 32 -37.57 -29.85 14.71
C SER A 32 -36.35 -30.66 14.32
N GLN A 33 -36.28 -31.85 14.90
CA GLN A 33 -35.41 -32.91 14.46
C GLN A 33 -35.83 -33.36 13.05
N ARG A 34 -34.89 -33.74 12.20
CA ARG A 34 -35.14 -34.82 11.24
C ARG A 34 -33.89 -35.68 11.10
N ALA A 35 -34.06 -36.95 11.45
CA ALA A 35 -33.03 -37.95 11.35
C ALA A 35 -32.82 -38.39 9.89
N ALA A 36 -31.61 -38.85 9.59
CA ALA A 36 -31.36 -39.80 8.52
C ALA A 36 -30.28 -40.77 8.99
N HIS A 37 -30.69 -42.00 9.32
CA HIS A 37 -29.76 -43.13 9.38
C HIS A 37 -29.31 -43.47 7.96
N VAL A 38 -28.01 -43.52 7.72
CA VAL A 38 -27.39 -44.56 6.87
C VAL A 38 -26.04 -44.89 7.47
N GLY A 39 -25.80 -46.16 7.79
CA GLY A 39 -24.46 -46.65 8.14
C GLY A 39 -23.78 -47.25 6.91
N ALA A 40 -22.48 -46.97 6.74
CA ALA A 40 -21.61 -47.73 5.84
C ALA A 40 -20.17 -47.74 6.39
N ARG A 41 -19.55 -48.92 6.36
CA ARG A 41 -18.14 -49.13 6.74
C ARG A 41 -17.19 -48.65 5.61
N PRO A 42 -15.90 -48.37 5.90
CA PRO A 42 -14.96 -47.93 4.88
C PRO A 42 -14.37 -49.11 4.09
N GLU A 43 -14.36 -49.01 2.77
CA GLU A 43 -13.61 -49.88 1.87
C GLU A 43 -12.63 -49.05 1.01
N ARG A 44 -11.53 -49.72 0.68
CA ARG A 44 -10.18 -49.18 0.40
C ARG A 44 -10.03 -48.34 -0.88
N HIS A 45 -8.95 -47.56 -0.91
CA HIS A 45 -8.38 -46.94 -2.12
C HIS A 45 -8.12 -47.93 -3.26
N PRO A 46 -8.14 -47.43 -4.50
CA PRO A 46 -7.00 -47.63 -5.40
C PRO A 46 -6.24 -46.32 -5.67
N HIS A 47 -4.97 -46.45 -6.02
CA HIS A 47 -4.04 -45.34 -6.21
C HIS A 47 -4.24 -44.64 -7.57
N THR A 48 -4.45 -43.33 -7.56
CA THR A 48 -4.27 -42.48 -8.76
C THR A 48 -2.95 -41.73 -8.63
N ALA A 49 -2.02 -41.95 -9.58
CA ALA A 49 -0.70 -41.34 -9.55
C ALA A 49 -0.78 -39.81 -9.72
N CYS A 50 -0.03 -39.07 -8.90
CA CYS A 50 0.16 -37.63 -9.08
C CYS A 50 1.18 -37.37 -10.20
N PRO A 51 0.87 -36.58 -11.25
CA PRO A 51 1.89 -36.11 -12.18
C PRO A 51 2.81 -35.09 -11.49
N ALA A 52 4.12 -35.24 -11.70
CA ALA A 52 5.14 -34.39 -11.10
C ALA A 52 5.11 -32.95 -11.68
N PRO A 53 5.46 -31.91 -10.88
CA PRO A 53 5.54 -30.55 -11.37
C PRO A 53 6.75 -30.33 -12.29
N THR A 54 6.51 -30.22 -13.60
CA THR A 54 7.54 -29.87 -14.57
C THR A 54 8.03 -28.42 -14.35
N HIS A 55 9.24 -28.25 -13.84
CA HIS A 55 9.86 -26.93 -13.72
C HIS A 55 10.11 -26.31 -15.12
N PRO A 56 9.64 -25.08 -15.40
CA PRO A 56 9.94 -24.41 -16.66
C PRO A 56 11.42 -24.02 -16.74
N ARG A 57 12.05 -24.33 -17.88
CA ARG A 57 13.44 -23.93 -18.19
C ARG A 57 13.62 -22.43 -18.06
N THR A 58 14.68 -22.02 -17.37
CA THR A 58 15.05 -20.62 -17.14
C THR A 58 15.36 -19.90 -18.47
N SER A 59 14.39 -19.18 -19.02
CA SER A 59 14.62 -18.29 -20.17
C SER A 59 15.42 -17.08 -19.71
N ARG A 60 16.66 -16.99 -20.19
CA ARG A 60 17.59 -15.89 -19.92
C ARG A 60 17.17 -14.67 -20.75
N ILE A 61 16.13 -13.96 -20.31
CA ILE A 61 15.57 -12.82 -21.05
C ILE A 61 16.62 -11.70 -21.13
N ALA A 62 17.16 -11.50 -22.33
CA ALA A 62 18.00 -10.37 -22.66
C ALA A 62 17.15 -9.10 -22.74
N TRP A 63 17.61 -8.03 -22.08
CA TRP A 63 16.95 -6.72 -22.12
C TRP A 63 17.21 -6.05 -23.46
N GLN A 64 16.23 -6.08 -24.37
CA GLN A 64 16.28 -5.30 -25.61
C GLN A 64 15.20 -4.22 -25.64
N ARG A 65 15.60 -3.06 -26.15
CA ARG A 65 14.86 -1.80 -26.13
C ARG A 65 14.40 -1.53 -27.55
N VAL A 66 13.10 -1.62 -27.82
CA VAL A 66 12.51 -1.30 -29.12
C VAL A 66 11.88 0.09 -29.04
N THR A 67 12.21 0.97 -29.99
CA THR A 67 11.77 2.38 -30.02
C THR A 67 11.49 2.84 -31.44
N THR A 68 10.25 3.23 -31.71
CA THR A 68 9.85 4.18 -32.77
C THR A 68 8.54 4.83 -32.31
N VAL A 69 8.59 6.05 -31.72
CA VAL A 69 8.21 7.35 -32.33
C VAL A 69 6.71 7.41 -32.68
N SER A 70 5.89 8.23 -31.99
CA SER A 70 5.79 9.66 -32.31
C SER A 70 5.76 10.68 -31.14
N ASP A 71 5.71 10.28 -29.87
CA ASP A 71 5.84 11.19 -28.70
C ASP A 71 7.31 11.32 -28.22
N GLY A 72 8.24 11.48 -29.17
CA GLY A 72 9.67 11.19 -29.00
C GLY A 72 10.43 11.84 -27.82
N PRO A 73 10.35 13.16 -27.56
CA PRO A 73 11.28 13.82 -26.63
C PRO A 73 10.91 13.62 -25.15
N ASP A 74 9.63 13.74 -24.80
CA ASP A 74 9.17 13.77 -23.39
C ASP A 74 9.00 12.37 -22.77
N LEU A 75 9.01 11.32 -23.60
CA LEU A 75 9.00 9.91 -23.15
C LEU A 75 10.41 9.35 -22.87
N LEU A 76 11.45 9.94 -23.46
CA LEU A 76 12.85 9.54 -23.28
C LEU A 76 13.60 10.45 -22.30
N ALA A 77 13.16 11.71 -22.15
CA ALA A 77 13.60 12.56 -21.06
C ALA A 77 13.16 11.96 -19.71
N GLY A 78 14.12 11.54 -18.89
CA GLY A 78 13.83 11.17 -17.51
C GLY A 78 13.19 12.34 -16.74
N PRO A 79 12.35 12.08 -15.72
CA PRO A 79 11.62 13.13 -15.03
C PRO A 79 12.56 14.21 -14.48
N SER A 80 12.20 15.48 -14.67
CA SER A 80 13.07 16.59 -14.31
C SER A 80 13.41 16.59 -12.82
N ARG A 81 14.63 17.02 -12.45
CA ARG A 81 15.09 17.06 -11.05
C ARG A 81 14.17 17.89 -10.15
N ALA A 82 13.54 18.93 -10.70
CA ALA A 82 12.53 19.74 -10.01
C ALA A 82 11.24 18.95 -9.73
N LEU A 83 10.74 18.20 -10.72
CA LEU A 83 9.56 17.34 -10.55
C LEU A 83 9.83 16.23 -9.51
N ILE A 84 10.99 15.56 -9.60
CA ILE A 84 11.40 14.54 -8.60
C ILE A 84 11.39 15.13 -7.19
N ALA A 85 11.93 16.35 -7.01
CA ALA A 85 11.97 17.02 -5.72
C ALA A 85 10.57 17.42 -5.21
N ALA A 86 9.70 17.92 -6.09
CA ALA A 86 8.32 18.29 -5.77
C ALA A 86 7.44 17.06 -5.40
N SER A 87 7.74 15.90 -5.98
CA SER A 87 7.05 14.63 -5.71
C SER A 87 7.42 13.98 -4.38
N VAL A 88 8.47 14.43 -3.69
CA VAL A 88 8.82 13.91 -2.36
C VAL A 88 7.79 14.40 -1.32
N PRO A 89 7.14 13.51 -0.55
CA PRO A 89 6.15 13.92 0.44
C PRO A 89 6.71 14.85 1.52
N ARG A 90 5.85 15.71 2.09
CA ARG A 90 6.24 16.60 3.19
C ARG A 90 6.75 15.78 4.39
N GLY A 91 7.78 16.29 5.08
CA GLY A 91 8.47 15.55 6.15
C GLY A 91 9.45 14.48 5.65
N MET A 92 9.39 14.05 4.39
CA MET A 92 10.32 13.09 3.80
C MET A 92 11.52 13.77 3.11
N ARG A 93 12.53 12.97 2.77
CA ARG A 93 13.56 13.28 1.77
C ARG A 93 13.62 12.14 0.75
N ARG A 94 14.15 12.41 -0.44
CA ARG A 94 14.61 11.35 -1.35
C ARG A 94 15.66 10.48 -0.65
N ALA A 95 15.55 9.16 -0.77
CA ALA A 95 16.57 8.24 -0.26
C ALA A 95 17.92 8.50 -0.94
N GLY A 96 19.03 8.33 -0.21
CA GLY A 96 20.39 8.36 -0.76
C GLY A 96 20.86 7.02 -1.30
N SER A 97 20.22 5.90 -0.91
CA SER A 97 20.49 4.57 -1.49
C SER A 97 19.34 3.59 -1.30
N GLN A 98 19.29 2.55 -2.13
CA GLN A 98 18.40 1.39 -1.97
C GLN A 98 18.51 0.75 -0.56
N ARG A 99 19.74 0.62 -0.05
CA ARG A 99 20.04 0.03 1.28
C ARG A 99 19.60 0.94 2.43
N GLU A 100 19.57 2.26 2.24
CA GLU A 100 18.98 3.18 3.21
C GLU A 100 17.46 3.01 3.23
N TRP A 101 16.80 3.12 2.06
CA TRP A 101 15.35 3.01 1.95
C TRP A 101 14.80 1.70 2.51
N LEU A 102 15.35 0.55 2.09
CA LEU A 102 14.93 -0.77 2.58
C LEU A 102 15.22 -0.99 4.07
N ARG A 103 16.22 -0.32 4.65
CA ARG A 103 16.54 -0.45 6.07
C ARG A 103 15.59 0.40 6.91
N THR A 104 15.43 1.68 6.57
CA THR A 104 14.53 2.59 7.26
C THR A 104 13.08 2.12 7.17
N LEU A 105 12.67 1.47 6.06
CA LEU A 105 11.36 0.81 5.96
C LEU A 105 11.21 -0.40 6.90
N LYS A 106 12.27 -1.20 7.12
CA LYS A 106 12.24 -2.35 8.05
C LYS A 106 12.31 -1.95 9.52
N GLU A 107 12.88 -0.78 9.81
CA GLU A 107 13.03 -0.21 11.15
C GLU A 107 11.80 0.63 11.55
N ASP A 108 10.83 0.83 10.65
CA ASP A 108 9.65 1.66 10.88
C ASP A 108 8.61 0.97 11.78
N ALA A 109 8.04 1.73 12.72
CA ALA A 109 7.12 1.21 13.72
C ALA A 109 5.79 0.69 13.12
N GLU A 110 5.24 1.37 12.11
CA GLU A 110 3.99 0.96 11.46
C GLU A 110 4.21 -0.28 10.58
N VAL A 111 5.42 -0.46 10.03
CA VAL A 111 5.82 -1.68 9.32
C VAL A 111 6.03 -2.85 10.29
N LEU A 112 6.60 -2.61 11.47
CA LEU A 112 6.84 -3.62 12.50
C LEU A 112 5.56 -4.08 13.22
N ASP A 113 4.53 -3.21 13.30
CA ASP A 113 3.20 -3.56 13.83
C ASP A 113 2.39 -4.46 12.86
N LEU A 114 2.81 -4.58 11.60
CA LEU A 114 2.13 -5.46 10.64
C LEU A 114 2.24 -6.93 11.06
N ARG A 115 1.10 -7.63 11.01
CA ARG A 115 1.04 -9.09 11.05
C ARG A 115 2.07 -9.71 10.09
N CYS A 116 2.73 -10.79 10.51
CA CYS A 116 3.86 -11.42 9.82
C CYS A 116 3.69 -11.64 8.30
N ASP A 117 2.53 -12.12 7.84
CA ASP A 117 2.24 -12.28 6.40
C ASP A 117 2.09 -10.94 5.68
N GLY A 118 1.55 -9.91 6.34
CA GLY A 118 1.49 -8.55 5.83
C GLY A 118 2.88 -7.94 5.67
N TYR A 119 3.71 -8.04 6.71
CA TYR A 119 5.12 -7.62 6.70
C TYR A 119 5.90 -8.32 5.57
N ALA A 120 5.78 -9.64 5.44
CA ALA A 120 6.45 -10.41 4.39
C ALA A 120 5.99 -9.98 2.97
N ASN A 121 4.69 -9.79 2.77
CA ASN A 121 4.14 -9.35 1.47
C ASN A 121 4.57 -7.92 1.12
N LEU A 122 4.53 -6.99 2.08
CA LEU A 122 5.02 -5.63 1.93
C LEU A 122 6.50 -5.63 1.52
N LEU A 123 7.35 -6.36 2.24
CA LEU A 123 8.78 -6.41 1.93
C LEU A 123 9.08 -7.06 0.59
N ARG A 124 8.36 -8.10 0.15
CA ARG A 124 8.54 -8.68 -1.19
C ARG A 124 8.28 -7.63 -2.28
N ILE A 125 7.21 -6.85 -2.15
CA ILE A 125 6.88 -5.77 -3.09
C ILE A 125 7.91 -4.63 -2.99
N ALA A 126 8.27 -4.20 -1.78
CA ALA A 126 9.23 -3.13 -1.55
C ALA A 126 10.61 -3.44 -2.14
N ASN A 127 11.12 -4.68 -1.99
CA ASN A 127 12.40 -5.07 -2.60
C ASN A 127 12.38 -4.96 -4.12
N LEU A 128 11.31 -5.38 -4.80
CA LEU A 128 11.21 -5.26 -6.26
C LEU A 128 11.12 -3.81 -6.73
N ILE A 129 10.39 -2.96 -6.00
CA ILE A 129 10.35 -1.52 -6.29
C ILE A 129 11.74 -0.90 -6.08
N ALA A 130 12.47 -1.30 -5.04
CA ALA A 130 13.81 -0.82 -4.77
C ALA A 130 14.85 -1.30 -5.80
N TRP A 131 14.73 -2.53 -6.31
CA TRP A 131 15.56 -3.07 -7.41
C TRP A 131 15.26 -2.44 -8.77
N ALA A 132 14.01 -2.03 -9.02
CA ALA A 132 13.58 -1.38 -10.25
C ALA A 132 13.85 0.15 -10.29
N ALA A 133 14.60 0.69 -9.33
CA ALA A 133 14.95 2.10 -9.26
C ALA A 133 16.23 2.41 -10.06
N ASP A 134 16.21 3.49 -10.85
CA ASP A 134 17.43 4.15 -11.32
C ASP A 134 18.05 4.93 -10.15
N TRP A 135 19.36 4.79 -9.94
CA TRP A 135 20.05 5.33 -8.76
C TRP A 135 20.51 6.78 -8.94
N ALA A 136 20.58 7.31 -10.17
CA ALA A 136 20.82 8.73 -10.39
C ALA A 136 19.60 9.56 -9.92
N THR A 137 18.40 9.14 -10.36
CA THR A 137 17.13 9.81 -10.04
C THR A 137 16.50 9.33 -8.73
N MET A 138 16.80 8.11 -8.27
CA MET A 138 16.03 7.36 -7.25
C MET A 138 14.55 7.18 -7.64
N CYS A 139 14.27 7.13 -8.95
CA CYS A 139 12.96 6.87 -9.51
C CYS A 139 12.83 5.40 -9.93
N SER A 140 11.77 4.76 -9.44
CA SER A 140 11.39 3.39 -9.76
C SER A 140 10.22 3.37 -10.76
N ARG A 141 10.32 2.53 -11.80
CA ARG A 141 9.32 2.42 -12.90
C ARG A 141 8.73 1.00 -13.13
N PRO A 142 8.49 0.14 -12.12
CA PRO A 142 7.93 -1.18 -12.35
C PRO A 142 6.44 -1.09 -12.72
N THR A 143 6.01 -1.88 -13.71
CA THR A 143 4.58 -2.05 -13.99
C THR A 143 3.92 -2.89 -12.89
N LEU A 144 2.63 -2.65 -12.62
CA LEU A 144 1.88 -3.47 -11.67
C LEU A 144 1.84 -4.95 -12.09
N ALA A 145 1.76 -5.21 -13.41
CA ALA A 145 1.84 -6.55 -13.99
C ALA A 145 3.16 -7.25 -13.61
N ARG A 146 4.30 -6.57 -13.74
CA ARG A 146 5.61 -7.13 -13.37
C ARG A 146 5.73 -7.41 -11.86
N LEU A 147 5.14 -6.56 -11.02
CA LEU A 147 5.09 -6.81 -9.57
C LEU A 147 4.25 -8.07 -9.25
N ILE A 148 3.10 -8.25 -9.91
CA ILE A 148 2.26 -9.44 -9.75
C ILE A 148 3.01 -10.71 -10.19
N GLU A 149 3.56 -10.68 -11.40
CA GLU A 149 4.31 -11.79 -12.01
C GLU A 149 5.46 -12.27 -11.11
N VAL A 150 6.31 -11.35 -10.62
CA VAL A 150 7.51 -11.72 -9.85
C VAL A 150 7.20 -12.03 -8.38
N THR A 151 6.15 -11.43 -7.78
CA THR A 151 5.78 -11.77 -6.40
C THR A 151 4.91 -13.02 -6.29
N GLY A 152 4.17 -13.38 -7.34
CA GLY A 152 3.11 -14.39 -7.30
C GLY A 152 1.87 -13.96 -6.50
N LEU A 153 1.78 -12.68 -6.09
CA LEU A 153 0.69 -12.19 -5.25
C LEU A 153 -0.51 -11.73 -6.09
N ALA A 154 -1.71 -11.94 -5.56
CA ALA A 154 -2.94 -11.46 -6.17
C ALA A 154 -2.91 -9.94 -6.42
N THR A 155 -3.47 -9.52 -7.56
CA THR A 155 -3.56 -8.11 -8.00
C THR A 155 -4.05 -7.16 -6.90
N ALA A 156 -5.04 -7.58 -6.11
CA ALA A 156 -5.58 -6.80 -5.00
C ALA A 156 -4.54 -6.57 -3.90
N THR A 157 -3.77 -7.59 -3.54
CA THR A 157 -2.69 -7.53 -2.54
C THR A 157 -1.57 -6.59 -2.98
N VAL A 158 -1.14 -6.67 -4.25
CA VAL A 158 -0.11 -5.76 -4.77
C VAL A 158 -0.61 -4.32 -4.79
N LYS A 159 -1.84 -4.08 -5.27
CA LYS A 159 -2.46 -2.74 -5.24
C LYS A 159 -2.59 -2.19 -3.81
N ARG A 160 -2.96 -3.02 -2.84
CA ARG A 160 -3.07 -2.65 -1.42
C ARG A 160 -1.74 -2.16 -0.87
N TRP A 161 -0.65 -2.91 -1.04
CA TRP A 161 0.65 -2.54 -0.48
C TRP A 161 1.32 -1.37 -1.22
N VAL A 162 1.18 -1.27 -2.55
CA VAL A 162 1.62 -0.08 -3.29
C VAL A 162 0.85 1.17 -2.84
N ARG A 163 -0.45 1.05 -2.58
CA ARG A 163 -1.25 2.15 -2.00
C ARG A 163 -0.78 2.48 -0.58
N TRP A 164 -0.54 1.48 0.27
CA TRP A 164 -0.04 1.67 1.63
C TRP A 164 1.30 2.42 1.64
N LEU A 165 2.28 1.99 0.85
CA LEU A 165 3.58 2.66 0.71
C LEU A 165 3.45 4.13 0.25
N ARG A 166 2.49 4.43 -0.63
CA ARG A 166 2.21 5.82 -1.06
C ARG A 166 1.54 6.65 0.05
N GLN A 167 0.60 6.06 0.80
CA GLN A 167 -0.13 6.77 1.86
C GLN A 167 0.79 7.16 3.03
N HIS A 168 1.71 6.27 3.42
CA HIS A 168 2.70 6.52 4.47
C HIS A 168 3.97 7.21 3.95
N GLY A 169 3.94 7.73 2.71
CA GLY A 169 4.97 8.62 2.15
C GLY A 169 6.29 7.96 1.71
N TRP A 170 6.42 6.64 1.76
CA TRP A 170 7.60 5.90 1.27
C TRP A 170 7.81 6.00 -0.24
N LEU A 171 6.73 6.25 -0.98
CA LEU A 171 6.71 6.43 -2.44
C LEU A 171 6.05 7.77 -2.81
N GLY A 172 6.87 8.72 -3.27
CA GLY A 172 6.38 9.94 -3.91
C GLY A 172 5.99 9.67 -5.36
N VAL A 173 4.88 10.23 -5.87
CA VAL A 173 4.44 9.99 -7.25
C VAL A 173 4.98 11.08 -8.17
N VAL A 174 5.78 10.68 -9.15
CA VAL A 174 6.41 11.55 -10.15
C VAL A 174 5.59 11.59 -11.43
N GLU A 175 5.20 10.42 -11.94
CA GLU A 175 4.25 10.27 -13.04
C GLU A 175 3.16 9.27 -12.62
N GLN A 176 1.89 9.56 -12.92
CA GLN A 176 0.85 8.56 -12.83
C GLN A 176 0.96 7.60 -14.02
N GLY A 177 0.95 6.29 -13.74
CA GLY A 177 0.91 5.28 -14.80
C GLY A 177 -0.41 5.31 -15.54
N SER A 178 -0.39 5.12 -16.86
CA SER A 178 -1.57 5.14 -17.73
C SER A 178 -1.64 3.88 -18.60
N THR A 179 -2.80 3.23 -18.62
CA THR A 179 -3.08 2.15 -19.57
C THR A 179 -3.45 2.75 -20.93
N CYS A 180 -3.27 2.00 -22.03
CA CYS A 180 -3.64 2.48 -23.37
C CYS A 180 -5.10 2.95 -23.41
N ARG A 181 -6.01 2.22 -22.75
CA ARG A 181 -7.45 2.56 -22.64
C ARG A 181 -7.77 3.94 -22.05
N PHE A 182 -6.88 4.54 -21.25
CA PHE A 182 -7.10 5.83 -20.62
C PHE A 182 -6.10 6.91 -21.04
N ARG A 183 -5.33 6.67 -22.11
CA ARG A 183 -4.43 7.66 -22.71
C ARG A 183 -5.19 8.52 -23.71
N LYS A 184 -4.80 9.79 -23.86
CA LYS A 184 -5.29 10.62 -24.97
C LYS A 184 -4.69 10.10 -26.28
N GLY A 185 -5.44 10.14 -27.38
CA GLY A 185 -5.00 9.70 -28.71
C GLY A 185 -5.32 8.24 -29.06
N THR A 186 -5.47 7.33 -28.09
CA THR A 186 -5.69 5.89 -28.33
C THR A 186 -7.15 5.48 -28.58
N MET A 187 -8.09 6.43 -28.68
CA MET A 187 -9.54 6.20 -28.79
C MET A 187 -10.08 5.14 -27.78
N ALA A 188 -9.78 5.33 -26.50
CA ALA A 188 -10.10 4.39 -25.43
C ALA A 188 -9.52 2.96 -25.60
N GLY A 189 -8.40 2.84 -26.34
CA GLY A 189 -7.71 1.59 -26.63
C GLY A 189 -8.15 0.90 -27.92
N LEU A 190 -8.92 1.56 -28.79
CA LEU A 190 -9.17 1.09 -30.17
C LEU A 190 -7.99 1.35 -31.10
N VAL A 191 -7.20 2.40 -30.84
CA VAL A 191 -5.95 2.69 -31.54
C VAL A 191 -4.82 2.30 -30.62
N ASP A 192 -4.07 1.27 -31.00
CA ASP A 192 -2.83 0.91 -30.32
C ASP A 192 -1.74 1.91 -30.71
N ASP A 193 -1.12 2.54 -29.71
CA ASP A 193 0.00 3.44 -29.89
C ASP A 193 1.35 2.69 -29.90
N GLY A 194 1.33 1.36 -29.71
CA GLY A 194 2.52 0.50 -29.64
C GLY A 194 3.34 0.70 -28.36
N LEU A 195 2.93 1.60 -27.46
CA LEU A 195 3.67 1.97 -26.26
C LEU A 195 3.21 1.20 -25.01
N GLY A 196 2.08 0.49 -25.10
CA GLY A 196 1.57 -0.37 -24.02
C GLY A 196 1.27 0.40 -22.72
N ASN A 197 1.22 -0.31 -21.59
CA ASN A 197 0.93 0.29 -20.29
C ASN A 197 2.13 1.12 -19.76
N ARG A 198 1.96 2.45 -19.68
CA ARG A 198 2.97 3.36 -19.09
C ARG A 198 3.05 3.09 -17.59
N ALA A 199 4.22 2.63 -17.13
CA ALA A 199 4.48 2.43 -15.71
C ALA A 199 4.34 3.74 -14.93
N ALA A 200 3.82 3.66 -13.71
CA ALA A 200 3.91 4.78 -12.78
C ALA A 200 5.37 4.99 -12.36
N VAL A 201 5.73 6.24 -12.07
CA VAL A 201 7.08 6.59 -11.63
C VAL A 201 7.03 7.03 -10.19
N TRP A 202 7.81 6.37 -9.34
CA TRP A 202 7.87 6.65 -7.92
C TRP A 202 9.25 7.06 -7.47
N VAL A 203 9.37 8.17 -6.76
CA VAL A 203 10.61 8.53 -6.04
C VAL A 203 10.64 7.80 -4.70
N LEU A 204 11.75 7.11 -4.42
CA LEU A 204 11.96 6.45 -3.13
C LEU A 204 12.23 7.50 -2.05
N ALA A 205 11.39 7.51 -1.01
CA ALA A 205 11.42 8.52 0.05
C ALA A 205 11.59 7.89 1.44
N VAL A 206 12.28 8.60 2.34
CA VAL A 206 12.51 8.22 3.74
C VAL A 206 12.26 9.39 4.69
N PRO A 207 11.79 9.16 5.93
CA PRO A 207 11.54 10.23 6.91
C PRO A 207 12.77 11.10 7.15
N ARG A 208 12.62 12.43 7.12
CA ARG A 208 13.72 13.34 7.50
C ARG A 208 14.05 13.12 8.97
N ARG A 209 15.23 12.56 9.23
CA ARG A 209 15.79 12.52 10.58
C ARG A 209 15.76 13.91 11.20
N SER A 210 15.43 14.03 12.47
CA SER A 210 15.47 15.32 13.14
C SER A 210 16.91 15.84 13.23
N ARG A 211 17.12 17.15 13.48
CA ARG A 211 18.48 17.67 13.72
C ARG A 211 19.10 17.03 14.96
N ALA A 212 18.31 16.79 16.00
CA ALA A 212 18.74 16.15 17.24
C ALA A 212 19.16 14.69 17.02
N GLU A 213 18.37 13.92 16.28
CA GLU A 213 18.66 12.52 15.92
C GLU A 213 19.98 12.40 15.15
N ARG A 214 20.20 13.24 14.12
CA ARG A 214 21.49 13.28 13.39
C ARG A 214 22.70 13.59 14.27
N LEU A 215 22.52 14.37 15.33
CA LEU A 215 23.59 14.68 16.28
C LEU A 215 23.86 13.49 17.22
N ARG A 216 22.81 12.78 17.67
CA ARG A 216 22.95 11.54 18.45
C ARG A 216 23.68 10.46 17.65
N ASP A 217 23.24 10.18 16.42
CA ASP A 217 23.89 9.23 15.50
C ASP A 217 25.39 9.50 15.33
N ARG A 218 25.77 10.78 15.22
CA ARG A 218 27.16 11.20 15.06
C ARG A 218 27.98 10.91 16.31
N ASN A 219 27.49 11.37 17.48
CA ASN A 219 28.16 11.13 18.76
C ASN A 219 28.35 9.63 19.04
N ASP A 220 27.36 8.79 18.70
CA ASP A 220 27.47 7.34 18.88
C ASP A 220 28.40 6.67 17.86
N GLN A 221 28.53 7.20 16.64
CA GLN A 221 29.55 6.77 15.68
C GLN A 221 30.96 7.18 16.12
N ASP A 222 31.13 8.39 16.65
CA ASP A 222 32.42 8.89 17.12
C ASP A 222 32.90 8.12 18.35
N ARG A 223 32.00 7.77 19.28
CA ARG A 223 32.26 6.82 20.38
C ARG A 223 32.76 5.47 19.87
N ARG A 224 31.97 4.80 19.01
CA ARG A 224 32.36 3.51 18.42
C ARG A 224 33.70 3.56 17.68
N ARG A 225 34.04 4.69 17.05
CA ARG A 225 35.33 4.91 16.38
C ARG A 225 36.47 5.10 17.37
N ALA A 226 36.24 5.72 18.53
CA ALA A 226 37.23 5.82 19.60
C ALA A 226 37.49 4.43 20.21
N ASP A 227 36.44 3.66 20.49
CA ASP A 227 36.53 2.29 21.02
C ASP A 227 37.36 1.37 20.10
N LEU A 228 37.16 1.50 18.78
CA LEU A 228 37.91 0.76 17.74
C LEU A 228 39.36 1.23 17.53
N ARG A 229 39.75 2.39 18.06
CA ARG A 229 41.14 2.92 18.03
C ARG A 229 41.93 2.62 19.29
N THR A 230 41.27 2.11 20.32
CA THR A 230 41.85 1.85 21.66
C THR A 230 42.04 0.34 21.89
N ARG A 231 42.03 -0.44 20.80
CA ARG A 231 42.26 -1.88 20.72
C ARG A 231 43.30 -2.15 19.64
#